data_AF-G3LXZ6-F1
#
_entry.id   AF-G3LXZ6-F1
#
_cell.length_a   1.000
_cell.length_b   1.000
_cell.length_c   1.000
_cell.angle_alpha   90.00
_cell.angle_beta   90.00
_cell.angle_gamma   90.00
#
_symmetry.space_group_name_H-M   'P 1'
#
loop_
_entity.id
_entity.type
_entity.pdbx_description
1 polymer ?
#
loop_
_entity_poly.entity_id
_entity_poly.type
_entity_poly.pdbx_seq_one_letter_code
_entity_poly.pdbx_strand_id
1 'polypeptide(L)'
;RFADFSHVTFPGTTAVTLSGDSSYTTLQRVAGISRTGMQINRHSLTTSYLDLMSHSGTSLTQSVARAMLRFVTVTAEALRFRQIQRGFRTTLDDLSGRSYVMTAEDVDLTLNWGRLSSVLPDYHGQDSVRVGRISFGSVNAILGSVALILNCHHHASRVARIVPNEFPSMCPA
;
A
#
# COMPACT_ATOMS: atom_id res chain seq x y z
N ARG A 1 7.97 -8.49 12.58
CA ARG A 1 8.41 -8.12 11.21
C ARG A 1 8.01 -9.22 10.25
N PHE A 2 7.68 -8.90 8.99
CA PHE A 2 7.39 -9.92 7.97
C PHE A 2 8.64 -10.72 7.56
N ALA A 3 8.45 -11.89 6.95
CA ALA A 3 9.52 -12.82 6.59
C ALA A 3 10.55 -12.22 5.61
N ASP A 4 10.07 -11.46 4.63
CA ASP A 4 10.86 -10.73 3.63
C ASP A 4 11.68 -9.57 4.22
N PHE A 5 11.36 -9.15 5.45
CA PHE A 5 12.09 -8.15 6.21
C PHE A 5 12.74 -8.72 7.48
N SER A 6 13.10 -10.01 7.46
CA SER A 6 13.76 -10.69 8.59
C SER A 6 15.09 -10.06 9.02
N HIS A 7 15.76 -9.33 8.14
CA HIS A 7 17.00 -8.60 8.41
C HIS A 7 16.78 -7.21 9.02
N VAL A 8 15.55 -6.67 8.98
CA VAL A 8 15.24 -5.32 9.48
C VAL A 8 15.20 -5.30 11.01
N THR A 9 15.92 -4.35 11.60
CA THR A 9 15.96 -4.11 13.05
C THR A 9 15.48 -2.69 13.37
N PHE A 10 14.86 -2.52 14.53
CA PHE A 10 14.44 -1.21 15.03
C PHE A 10 15.00 -1.02 16.45
N PRO A 11 15.84 0.01 16.70
CA PRO A 11 16.48 0.21 18.00
C PRO A 11 15.47 0.25 19.16
N GLY A 12 15.83 -0.39 20.28
CA GLY A 12 14.96 -0.45 21.47
C GLY A 12 13.83 -1.48 21.41
N THR A 13 13.82 -2.38 20.42
CA THR A 13 12.80 -3.43 20.30
C THR A 13 13.40 -4.83 20.23
N THR A 14 12.66 -5.82 20.73
CA THR A 14 12.88 -7.23 20.42
C THR A 14 12.10 -7.60 19.15
N ALA A 15 12.72 -8.37 18.26
CA ALA A 15 12.14 -8.67 16.96
C ALA A 15 11.68 -10.13 16.86
N VAL A 16 10.41 -10.31 16.48
CA VAL A 16 9.86 -11.62 16.09
C VAL A 16 9.58 -11.59 14.59
N THR A 17 10.09 -12.58 13.87
CA THR A 17 9.83 -12.76 12.43
C THR A 17 8.55 -13.58 12.27
N LEU A 18 7.60 -13.04 11.50
CA LEU A 18 6.35 -13.71 11.16
C LEU A 18 6.57 -14.73 10.03
N SER A 19 5.72 -15.75 9.96
CA SER A 19 5.81 -16.84 8.98
C SER A 19 5.45 -16.46 7.53
N GLY A 20 4.87 -15.28 7.31
CA GLY A 20 4.50 -14.77 5.99
C GLY A 20 5.25 -13.50 5.59
N ASP A 21 5.39 -13.28 4.29
CA ASP A 21 5.92 -12.06 3.68
C ASP A 21 4.87 -10.94 3.64
N SER A 22 5.33 -9.72 3.30
CA SER A 22 4.49 -8.52 3.29
C SER A 22 3.61 -8.35 2.04
N SER A 23 3.75 -9.24 1.04
CA SER A 23 3.06 -9.09 -0.25
C SER A 23 1.53 -9.13 -0.09
N TYR A 24 0.84 -8.31 -0.90
CA TYR A 24 -0.63 -8.34 -0.93
C TYR A 24 -1.21 -9.69 -1.32
N THR A 25 -0.46 -10.50 -2.09
CA THR A 25 -0.86 -11.87 -2.44
C THR A 25 -0.95 -12.75 -1.19
N THR A 26 0.09 -12.75 -0.35
CA THR A 26 0.09 -13.51 0.90
C THR A 26 -0.92 -12.97 1.89
N LEU A 27 -0.98 -11.65 2.08
CA LEU A 27 -1.92 -11.04 3.01
C LEU A 27 -3.38 -11.34 2.65
N GLN A 28 -3.77 -11.22 1.37
CA GLN A 28 -5.13 -11.55 0.93
C GLN A 28 -5.44 -13.04 1.10
N ARG A 29 -4.48 -13.92 0.76
CA ARG A 29 -4.64 -15.37 0.93
C ARG A 29 -4.87 -15.75 2.39
N VAL A 30 -4.04 -15.24 3.31
CA VAL A 30 -4.14 -15.55 4.74
C VAL A 30 -5.35 -14.87 5.38
N ALA A 31 -5.69 -13.65 4.96
CA ALA A 31 -6.85 -12.92 5.45
C ALA A 31 -8.19 -13.53 4.97
N GLY A 32 -8.17 -14.30 3.88
CA GLY A 32 -9.37 -14.85 3.23
C GLY A 32 -10.26 -13.76 2.63
N ILE A 33 -9.70 -12.60 2.25
CA ILE A 33 -10.43 -11.48 1.63
C ILE A 33 -9.61 -10.86 0.50
N SER A 34 -10.31 -10.34 -0.52
CA SER A 34 -9.71 -9.48 -1.55
C SER A 34 -9.64 -8.03 -1.06
N ARG A 35 -8.68 -7.25 -1.60
CA ARG A 35 -8.64 -5.79 -1.41
C ARG A 35 -9.78 -5.09 -2.13
N THR A 36 -10.17 -5.55 -3.32
CA THR A 36 -11.33 -4.98 -4.03
C THR A 36 -12.60 -5.31 -3.24
N GLY A 37 -13.36 -4.28 -2.86
CA GLY A 37 -14.52 -4.41 -1.99
C GLY A 37 -14.19 -4.46 -0.50
N MET A 38 -12.90 -4.40 -0.10
CA MET A 38 -12.52 -4.34 1.30
C MET A 38 -13.07 -3.07 1.94
N GLN A 39 -13.76 -3.25 3.07
CA GLN A 39 -14.36 -2.16 3.82
C GLN A 39 -13.49 -1.72 5.00
N ILE A 40 -13.34 -0.42 5.15
CA ILE A 40 -12.63 0.21 6.26
C ILE A 40 -13.46 1.37 6.82
N ASN A 41 -13.72 1.32 8.11
CA ASN A 41 -14.29 2.40 8.92
C ASN A 41 -13.60 2.44 10.29
N ARG A 42 -13.98 3.42 11.11
CA ARG A 42 -13.45 3.59 12.48
C ARG A 42 -13.53 2.30 13.31
N HIS A 43 -14.68 1.61 13.29
CA HIS A 43 -14.88 0.37 14.04
C HIS A 43 -13.91 -0.74 13.59
N SER A 44 -13.79 -0.98 12.29
CA SER A 44 -12.90 -2.00 11.73
C SER A 44 -11.42 -1.73 12.03
N LEU A 45 -11.02 -0.46 12.16
CA LEU A 45 -9.66 -0.08 12.58
C LEU A 45 -9.44 -0.33 14.07
N THR A 46 -10.45 -0.06 14.92
CA THR A 46 -10.39 -0.41 16.34
C THR A 46 -10.26 -1.93 16.52
N THR A 47 -11.04 -2.74 15.81
CA THR A 47 -10.88 -4.21 15.84
C THR A 47 -9.50 -4.63 15.35
N SER A 48 -9.03 -4.06 14.23
CA SER A 48 -7.71 -4.36 13.67
C SER A 48 -6.57 -4.01 14.64
N TYR A 49 -6.72 -2.92 15.40
CA TYR A 49 -5.79 -2.55 16.46
C TYR A 49 -5.76 -3.60 17.58
N LEU A 50 -6.92 -4.00 18.09
CA LEU A 50 -7.02 -5.02 19.14
C LEU A 50 -6.46 -6.38 18.69
N ASP A 51 -6.72 -6.77 17.44
CA ASP A 51 -6.18 -8.01 16.85
C ASP A 51 -4.64 -7.99 16.80
N LEU A 52 -4.04 -6.85 16.44
CA LEU A 52 -2.58 -6.71 16.43
C LEU A 52 -1.98 -6.66 17.84
N MET A 53 -2.63 -5.97 18.78
CA MET A 53 -2.14 -5.82 20.15
C MET A 53 -2.27 -7.09 20.98
N SER A 54 -3.27 -7.92 20.69
CA SER A 54 -3.49 -9.22 21.35
C SER A 54 -2.66 -10.36 20.73
N HIS A 55 -2.03 -10.12 19.59
CA HIS A 55 -1.24 -11.12 18.89
C HIS A 55 0.08 -11.43 19.61
N SER A 56 0.40 -12.72 19.68
CA SER A 56 1.70 -13.22 20.08
C SER A 56 2.11 -14.44 19.23
N GLY A 57 3.41 -14.73 19.21
CA GLY A 57 3.98 -15.84 18.45
C GLY A 57 4.51 -15.43 17.06
N THR A 58 4.82 -16.43 16.25
CA THR A 58 5.50 -16.28 14.95
C THR A 58 4.57 -16.45 13.77
N SER A 59 3.33 -16.88 13.97
CA SER A 59 2.42 -17.19 12.87
C SER A 59 1.71 -15.93 12.37
N LEU A 60 1.74 -15.69 11.05
CA LEU A 60 0.86 -14.70 10.43
C LEU A 60 -0.58 -15.25 10.43
N THR A 61 -1.39 -14.83 11.41
CA THR A 61 -2.78 -15.28 11.55
C THR A 61 -3.71 -14.52 10.61
N GLN A 62 -4.92 -15.07 10.40
CA GLN A 62 -5.97 -14.40 9.61
C GLN A 62 -6.30 -13.00 10.13
N SER A 63 -6.40 -12.82 11.46
CA SER A 63 -6.72 -11.53 12.08
C SER A 63 -5.61 -10.51 11.86
N VAL A 64 -4.34 -10.91 12.04
CA VAL A 64 -3.18 -10.03 11.76
C VAL A 64 -3.15 -9.65 10.28
N ALA A 65 -3.37 -10.60 9.37
CA ALA A 65 -3.39 -10.32 7.93
C ALA A 65 -4.51 -9.32 7.54
N ARG A 66 -5.73 -9.49 8.08
CA ARG A 66 -6.85 -8.55 7.88
C ARG A 66 -6.53 -7.16 8.45
N ALA A 67 -5.97 -7.11 9.65
CA ALA A 67 -5.59 -5.86 10.28
C ALA A 67 -4.53 -5.11 9.46
N MET A 68 -3.49 -5.81 9.00
CA MET A 68 -2.43 -5.25 8.17
C MET A 68 -2.96 -4.75 6.82
N LEU A 69 -3.85 -5.49 6.14
CA LEU A 69 -4.48 -5.01 4.91
C LEU A 69 -5.19 -3.66 5.10
N ARG A 70 -5.91 -3.48 6.21
CA ARG A 70 -6.58 -2.21 6.52
C ARG A 70 -5.57 -1.11 6.85
N PHE A 71 -4.66 -1.36 7.78
CA PHE A 71 -3.69 -0.35 8.21
C PHE A 71 -2.76 0.09 7.08
N VAL A 72 -2.24 -0.82 6.27
CA VAL A 72 -1.39 -0.48 5.12
C VAL A 72 -2.15 0.38 4.10
N THR A 73 -3.44 0.09 3.87
CA THR A 73 -4.28 0.89 2.97
C THR A 73 -4.44 2.33 3.45
N VAL A 74 -4.72 2.54 4.74
CA VAL A 74 -4.97 3.89 5.28
C VAL A 74 -3.71 4.65 5.70
N THR A 75 -2.53 4.01 5.61
CA THR A 75 -1.23 4.64 5.89
C THR A 75 -0.38 4.73 4.63
N ALA A 76 0.28 3.65 4.22
CA ALA A 76 1.19 3.63 3.08
C ALA A 76 0.48 3.97 1.75
N GLU A 77 -0.69 3.38 1.47
CA GLU A 77 -1.37 3.65 0.21
C GLU A 77 -2.04 5.03 0.20
N ALA A 78 -2.57 5.50 1.32
CA ALA A 78 -3.07 6.87 1.45
C ALA A 78 -1.97 7.94 1.33
N LEU A 79 -0.73 7.65 1.76
CA LEU A 79 0.42 8.52 1.56
C LEU A 79 0.81 8.62 0.07
N ARG A 80 0.74 7.52 -0.67
CA ARG A 80 1.04 7.48 -2.11
C ARG A 80 -0.06 8.12 -2.94
N PHE A 81 -1.32 7.83 -2.61
CA PHE A 81 -2.48 8.16 -3.42
C PHE A 81 -3.48 9.05 -2.68
N ARG A 82 -3.54 10.32 -3.10
CA ARG A 82 -4.53 11.30 -2.62
C ARG A 82 -5.97 10.82 -2.82
N GLN A 83 -6.22 9.98 -3.82
CA GLN A 83 -7.54 9.36 -4.05
C GLN A 83 -7.98 8.51 -2.86
N ILE A 84 -7.12 7.59 -2.41
CA ILE A 84 -7.40 6.71 -1.26
C ILE A 84 -7.56 7.55 0.02
N GLN A 85 -6.67 8.54 0.22
CA GLN A 85 -6.78 9.48 1.33
C GLN A 85 -8.15 10.19 1.34
N ARG A 86 -8.58 10.76 0.20
CA ARG A 86 -9.85 11.48 0.09
C ARG A 86 -11.04 10.57 0.34
N GLY A 87 -11.04 9.36 -0.23
CA GLY A 87 -12.11 8.39 -0.04
C GLY A 87 -12.24 7.98 1.43
N PHE A 88 -11.13 7.53 2.03
CA PHE A 88 -11.11 7.03 3.40
C PHE A 88 -11.46 8.12 4.45
N ARG A 89 -10.93 9.34 4.29
CA ARG A 89 -11.08 10.42 5.30
C ARG A 89 -12.55 10.69 5.65
N THR A 90 -13.47 10.57 4.70
CA THR A 90 -14.90 10.85 4.92
C THR A 90 -15.53 9.96 6.00
N THR A 91 -14.98 8.77 6.24
CA THR A 91 -15.47 7.83 7.25
C THR A 91 -15.05 8.17 8.67
N LEU A 92 -14.08 9.09 8.84
CA LEU A 92 -13.57 9.47 10.14
C LEU A 92 -14.49 10.47 10.84
N ASP A 93 -15.17 11.32 10.08
CA ASP A 93 -16.10 12.34 10.59
C ASP A 93 -17.55 11.84 10.60
N ASP A 94 -17.82 10.70 9.97
CA ASP A 94 -19.17 10.16 9.85
C ASP A 94 -19.61 9.38 11.11
N LEU A 95 -20.57 9.98 11.83
CA LEU A 95 -21.18 9.41 13.02
C LEU A 95 -22.08 8.20 12.74
N SER A 96 -22.54 8.02 11.50
CA SER A 96 -23.38 6.89 11.10
C SER A 96 -22.59 5.59 10.84
N GLY A 97 -21.25 5.67 10.87
CA GLY A 97 -20.38 4.50 10.71
C GLY A 97 -20.23 4.01 9.27
N ARG A 98 -20.41 4.88 8.26
CA ARG A 98 -20.16 4.51 6.86
C ARG A 98 -18.74 3.99 6.67
N SER A 99 -18.64 3.06 5.74
CA SER A 99 -17.38 2.44 5.36
C SER A 99 -16.86 2.99 4.04
N TYR A 100 -15.55 3.20 4.00
CA TYR A 100 -14.80 3.33 2.76
C TYR A 100 -14.69 1.94 2.16
N VAL A 101 -15.06 1.83 0.89
CA VAL A 101 -14.97 0.58 0.13
C VAL A 101 -13.86 0.77 -0.89
N MET A 102 -12.78 0.00 -0.77
CA MET A 102 -11.66 0.08 -1.70
C MET A 102 -12.10 -0.43 -3.08
N THR A 103 -12.11 0.47 -4.06
CA THR A 103 -12.61 0.19 -5.41
C THR A 103 -11.59 -0.58 -6.25
N ALA A 104 -12.00 -1.06 -7.43
CA ALA A 104 -11.07 -1.68 -8.36
C ALA A 104 -10.03 -0.67 -8.87
N GLU A 105 -10.45 0.58 -9.05
CA GLU A 105 -9.60 1.70 -9.47
C GLU A 105 -8.55 2.04 -8.41
N ASP A 106 -8.91 1.99 -7.11
CA ASP A 106 -7.95 2.15 -6.02
C ASP A 106 -6.91 1.03 -6.03
N VAL A 107 -7.34 -0.21 -6.26
CA VAL A 107 -6.43 -1.36 -6.37
C VAL A 107 -5.50 -1.19 -7.59
N ASP A 108 -6.04 -0.81 -8.75
CA ASP A 108 -5.26 -0.55 -9.97
C ASP A 108 -4.20 0.54 -9.76
N LEU A 109 -4.51 1.61 -9.01
CA LEU A 109 -3.53 2.63 -8.62
C LEU A 109 -2.36 2.02 -7.85
N THR A 110 -2.65 1.24 -6.80
CA THR A 110 -1.58 0.63 -5.97
C THR A 110 -0.70 -0.34 -6.76
N LEU A 111 -1.27 -1.09 -7.71
CA LEU A 111 -0.54 -2.03 -8.55
C LEU A 111 0.37 -1.34 -9.59
N ASN A 112 0.08 -0.09 -9.95
CA ASN A 112 0.83 0.66 -10.96
C ASN A 112 1.72 1.75 -10.35
N TRP A 113 1.93 1.79 -9.03
CA TRP A 113 2.73 2.84 -8.38
C TRP A 113 4.14 2.97 -8.98
N GLY A 114 4.83 1.86 -9.24
CA GLY A 114 6.14 1.84 -9.88
C GLY A 114 6.14 2.45 -11.28
N ARG A 115 5.18 2.04 -12.12
CA ARG A 115 5.04 2.54 -13.49
C ARG A 115 4.67 4.02 -13.52
N LEU A 116 3.74 4.44 -12.66
CA LEU A 116 3.37 5.85 -12.48
C LEU A 116 4.58 6.68 -12.06
N SER A 117 5.39 6.17 -11.13
CA SER A 117 6.60 6.86 -10.66
C SER A 117 7.66 7.04 -11.74
N SER A 118 7.69 6.16 -12.74
CA SER A 118 8.59 6.29 -13.89
C SER A 118 8.05 7.22 -14.99
N VAL A 119 6.73 7.31 -15.18
CA VAL A 119 6.13 8.07 -16.29
C VAL A 119 5.83 9.51 -15.91
N LEU A 120 5.40 9.77 -14.68
CA LEU A 120 4.98 11.11 -14.26
C LEU A 120 6.10 12.17 -14.27
N PRO A 121 7.38 11.85 -14.03
CA PRO A 121 8.47 12.82 -14.21
C PRO A 121 8.60 13.39 -15.63
N ASP A 122 8.17 12.64 -16.65
CA ASP A 122 8.22 13.05 -18.06
C ASP A 122 6.99 13.87 -18.50
N TYR A 123 6.11 14.23 -17.55
CA TYR A 123 4.97 15.09 -17.82
C TYR A 123 5.42 16.54 -18.03
N HIS A 124 5.13 17.07 -19.21
CA HIS A 124 5.49 18.43 -19.64
C HIS A 124 4.28 19.21 -20.20
N GLY A 125 3.08 18.90 -19.70
CA GLY A 125 1.84 19.58 -20.10
C GLY A 125 1.06 18.89 -21.21
N GLN A 126 1.25 17.58 -21.40
CA GLN A 126 0.43 16.78 -22.31
C GLN A 126 -1.04 16.79 -21.85
N ASP A 127 -1.99 16.68 -22.78
CA ASP A 127 -3.43 16.71 -22.48
C ASP A 127 -3.86 15.58 -21.54
N SER A 128 -3.21 14.42 -21.63
CA SER A 128 -3.49 13.28 -20.77
C SER A 128 -2.26 12.41 -20.52
N VAL A 129 -2.30 11.65 -19.42
CA VAL A 129 -1.32 10.61 -19.08
C VAL A 129 -2.04 9.28 -18.99
N ARG A 130 -1.48 8.23 -19.61
CA ARG A 130 -2.05 6.88 -19.58
C ARG A 130 -1.00 5.85 -19.17
N VAL A 131 -1.30 5.08 -18.12
CA VAL A 131 -0.43 4.00 -17.63
C VAL A 131 -1.28 2.74 -17.43
N GLY A 132 -1.24 1.84 -18.41
CA GLY A 132 -2.10 0.66 -18.44
C GLY A 132 -3.58 1.03 -18.51
N ARG A 133 -4.33 0.66 -17.45
CA ARG A 133 -5.77 0.97 -17.29
C ARG A 133 -6.03 2.36 -16.72
N ILE A 134 -5.01 2.99 -16.13
CA ILE A 134 -5.14 4.30 -15.49
C ILE A 134 -5.00 5.39 -16.55
N SER A 135 -5.89 6.38 -16.51
CA SER A 135 -5.83 7.55 -17.36
C SER A 135 -6.16 8.81 -16.56
N PHE A 136 -5.32 9.83 -16.71
CA PHE A 136 -5.54 11.16 -16.15
C PHE A 136 -5.72 12.14 -17.30
N GLY A 137 -6.89 12.77 -17.39
CA GLY A 137 -7.21 13.73 -18.46
C GLY A 137 -6.81 15.18 -18.18
N SER A 138 -6.06 15.43 -17.11
CA SER A 138 -5.49 16.74 -16.78
C SER A 138 -4.50 16.63 -15.63
N VAL A 139 -3.66 17.66 -15.44
CA VAL A 139 -2.80 17.79 -14.24
C VAL A 139 -3.60 17.73 -12.94
N ASN A 140 -4.81 18.28 -12.92
CA ASN A 140 -5.68 18.24 -11.73
C ASN A 140 -6.14 16.81 -11.43
N ALA A 141 -6.36 15.97 -12.45
CA ALA A 141 -6.68 14.56 -12.24
C ALA A 141 -5.48 13.77 -11.69
N ILE A 142 -4.25 14.09 -12.15
CA ILE A 142 -3.01 13.52 -11.60
C ILE A 142 -2.91 13.88 -10.11
N LEU A 143 -2.93 15.17 -9.79
CA LEU A 143 -2.81 15.66 -8.41
C LEU A 143 -3.99 15.24 -7.54
N GLY A 144 -5.18 15.07 -8.09
CA GLY A 144 -6.34 14.53 -7.39
C GLY A 144 -6.18 13.05 -7.01
N SER A 145 -5.26 12.33 -7.65
CA SER A 145 -5.14 10.88 -7.50
C SER A 145 -3.82 10.44 -6.86
N VAL A 146 -2.70 11.02 -7.28
CA VAL A 146 -1.34 10.70 -6.85
C VAL A 146 -0.79 11.85 -6.01
N ALA A 147 -0.17 11.51 -4.88
CA ALA A 147 0.46 12.47 -3.97
C ALA A 147 1.98 12.29 -3.90
N LEU A 148 2.45 11.05 -3.90
CA LEU A 148 3.87 10.72 -3.72
C LEU A 148 4.29 9.59 -4.68
N ILE A 149 5.41 9.81 -5.37
CA ILE A 149 6.02 8.84 -6.29
C ILE A 149 7.41 8.41 -5.80
N LEU A 150 7.89 7.28 -6.30
CA LEU A 150 9.26 6.82 -6.10
C LEU A 150 10.25 7.74 -6.84
N ASN A 151 11.51 7.69 -6.44
CA ASN A 151 12.61 8.21 -7.24
C ASN A 151 13.19 7.08 -8.11
N CYS A 152 12.96 7.15 -9.43
CA CYS A 152 13.39 6.12 -10.38
C CYS A 152 14.60 6.52 -11.25
N HIS A 153 15.25 7.66 -11.00
CA HIS A 153 16.32 8.18 -11.88
C HIS A 153 17.58 7.30 -11.95
N HIS A 154 17.87 6.50 -10.92
CA HIS A 154 19.09 5.69 -10.83
C HIS A 154 18.89 4.18 -11.07
N HIS A 155 17.70 3.78 -11.52
CA HIS A 155 17.36 2.35 -11.62
C HIS A 155 18.09 1.61 -12.73
N ALA A 156 18.34 2.26 -13.86
CA ALA A 156 19.07 1.68 -14.98
C ALA A 156 20.53 1.30 -14.64
N SER A 157 21.11 1.88 -13.58
CA SER A 157 22.52 1.68 -13.21
C SER A 157 22.75 0.56 -12.18
N ARG A 158 21.69 0.06 -11.51
CA ARG A 158 21.81 -0.85 -10.35
C ARG A 158 21.33 -2.29 -10.57
N VAL A 159 20.85 -2.63 -11.77
CA VAL A 159 20.38 -4.00 -12.08
C VAL A 159 21.50 -5.07 -11.97
N ALA A 160 22.76 -4.66 -11.82
CA ALA A 160 23.91 -5.57 -11.79
C ALA A 160 24.21 -6.27 -10.45
N ARG A 161 23.61 -5.91 -9.30
CA ARG A 161 23.84 -6.62 -8.03
C ARG A 161 22.61 -6.59 -7.12
N ILE A 162 21.89 -7.71 -7.03
CA ILE A 162 20.98 -7.96 -5.90
C ILE A 162 21.88 -8.38 -4.73
N VAL A 163 22.11 -7.47 -3.78
CA VAL A 163 22.87 -7.78 -2.57
C VAL A 163 21.92 -8.38 -1.53
N PRO A 164 22.30 -9.46 -0.81
CA PRO A 164 21.52 -9.93 0.33
C PRO A 164 21.37 -8.79 1.36
N ASN A 165 20.13 -8.52 1.80
CA ASN A 165 19.74 -7.43 2.72
C ASN A 165 19.49 -6.04 2.08
N GLU A 166 19.33 -5.93 0.76
CA GLU A 166 18.79 -4.71 0.14
C GLU A 166 17.26 -4.74 0.06
N PHE A 167 16.65 -3.56 0.20
CA PHE A 167 15.22 -3.35 -0.03
C PHE A 167 14.94 -3.36 -1.53
N PRO A 168 14.22 -4.37 -2.08
CA PRO A 168 13.94 -4.42 -3.50
C PRO A 168 13.14 -3.19 -3.93
N SER A 169 13.61 -2.50 -4.97
CA SER A 169 12.89 -1.35 -5.49
C SER A 169 11.62 -1.74 -6.21
N MET A 170 10.66 -0.82 -6.21
CA MET A 170 9.40 -0.93 -6.93
C MET A 170 9.40 -0.19 -8.27
N CYS A 171 10.47 0.51 -8.64
CA CYS A 171 10.60 1.06 -9.98
C CYS A 171 10.70 -0.09 -11.00
N PRO A 172 10.11 0.05 -12.21
CA PRO A 172 10.29 -0.94 -13.27
C PRO A 172 11.78 -1.05 -13.65
N ALA A 173 12.16 -2.26 -14.10
CA ALA A 173 13.48 -2.54 -14.65
C ALA A 173 13.62 -2.00 -16.09
#